data_AF-A0A518DYA7-F1
#
_entry.id   AF-A0A518DYA7-F1
#
_cell.length_a   1.000
_cell.length_b   1.000
_cell.length_c   1.000
_cell.angle_alpha   90.00
_cell.angle_beta   90.00
_cell.angle_gamma   90.00
#
_symmetry.space_group_name_H-M   'P 1'
#
loop_
_entity.id
_entity.type
_entity.pdbx_description
1 polymer ?
#
loop_
_entity_poly.entity_id
_entity_poly.type
_entity_poly.pdbx_seq_one_letter_code
_entity_poly.pdbx_strand_id
1 'polypeptide(L)' 'MKQFPSHYLLSLVGYGRQQYETRRAIPAGPAAQTAEARYGANQFHTYLEAGTTLEGAHWNATPYAGLQ' A
#
# COMPACT_ATOMS: atom_id res chain seq x y z
N MET A 1 17.05 -25.85 -25.43
CA MET A 1 17.14 -24.37 -25.44
C MET A 1 17.56 -23.94 -24.04
N LYS A 2 18.55 -23.05 -23.89
CA LYS A 2 18.86 -22.44 -22.58
C LYS A 2 17.86 -21.30 -22.37
N GLN A 3 17.00 -21.41 -21.37
CA GLN A 3 16.03 -20.38 -21.01
C GLN A 3 16.73 -19.39 -20.07
N PHE A 4 16.77 -18.12 -20.47
CA PHE A 4 17.38 -17.07 -19.67
C PHE A 4 16.32 -16.45 -18.77
N PRO A 5 16.62 -16.15 -17.49
CA PRO A 5 15.67 -15.50 -16.61
C PRO A 5 15.29 -14.11 -17.15
N SER A 6 14.00 -13.79 -17.09
CA SER A 6 13.49 -12.45 -17.42
C SER A 6 13.51 -11.58 -16.18
N HIS A 7 14.15 -10.41 -16.24
CA HIS A 7 14.23 -9.47 -15.13
C HIS A 7 13.30 -8.28 -15.37
N TYR A 8 12.71 -7.75 -14.30
CA TYR A 8 11.95 -6.50 -14.38
C TYR A 8 12.22 -5.58 -13.21
N LEU A 9 11.96 -4.29 -13.45
CA LEU A 9 11.91 -3.23 -12.46
C LEU A 9 10.58 -2.49 -12.64
N LEU A 10 9.77 -2.43 -11.60
CA LEU A 10 8.50 -1.70 -11.56
C LEU A 10 8.62 -0.55 -10.57
N SER A 11 8.24 0.65 -11.00
CA SER A 11 8.11 1.81 -10.12
C SER A 11 6.73 2.43 -10.28
N LEU A 12 6.08 2.72 -9.15
CA LEU A 12 4.80 3.41 -9.10
C LEU A 12 4.93 4.62 -8.17
N VAL A 13 4.36 5.73 -8.60
CA VAL A 13 4.23 6.93 -7.77
C VAL A 13 2.76 7.32 -7.79
N GLY A 14 2.19 7.53 -6.62
CA GLY A 14 0.80 7.95 -6.53
C GLY A 14 0.57 9.00 -5.47
N TYR A 15 -0.49 9.76 -5.71
CA TYR A 15 -0.97 10.82 -4.85
C TYR A 15 -2.45 10.60 -4.61
N GLY A 16 -2.88 10.75 -3.36
CA GLY A 16 -4.28 10.63 -2.97
C GLY A 16 -4.64 11.65 -1.90
N ARG A 17 -5.93 11.94 -1.80
CA ARG A 17 -6.48 12.73 -0.69
C ARG A 17 -7.49 11.86 0.04
N GLN A 18 -7.25 11.63 1.32
CA GLN A 18 -8.14 10.88 2.19
C GLN A 18 -8.86 11.85 3.14
N GLN A 19 -10.17 11.67 3.28
CA GLN A 19 -10.97 12.36 4.29
C GLN A 19 -11.22 11.40 5.45
N TYR A 20 -11.04 11.89 6.67
CA TYR A 20 -11.28 11.16 7.90
C TYR A 20 -12.39 11.83 8.68
N GLU A 21 -13.34 11.02 9.15
CA GLU A 21 -14.31 11.42 10.16
C GLU A 21 -14.02 10.61 11.42
N THR A 22 -13.78 11.29 12.54
CA THR A 22 -13.54 10.63 13.82
C THR A 22 -14.65 10.98 14.79
N ARG A 23 -15.14 9.96 15.49
CA ARG A 23 -16.10 10.09 16.59
C ARG A 23 -15.49 9.41 17.80
N ARG A 24 -15.24 10.18 18.87
CA ARG A 24 -14.61 9.66 20.09
C ARG A 24 -15.49 9.97 21.29
N ALA A 25 -15.75 8.96 22.12
CA ALA A 25 -16.36 9.18 23.43
C ALA A 25 -15.39 9.96 24.33
N ILE A 26 -15.87 11.03 24.96
CA ILE A 26 -15.09 11.83 25.90
C ILE A 26 -15.68 11.73 27.31
N PRO A 27 -14.84 11.62 28.35
CA PRO A 27 -15.32 11.66 29.73
C PRO A 27 -15.78 13.08 30.05
N ALA A 28 -17.09 13.28 30.16
CA ALA A 28 -17.71 14.58 30.41
C ALA A 28 -18.77 14.51 31.52
N GLY A 29 -18.38 13.90 32.64
CA GLY A 29 -19.26 13.70 33.81
C GLY A 29 -20.24 12.54 33.63
N PRO A 30 -21.44 12.59 34.25
CA PRO A 30 -22.38 11.46 34.27
C PRO A 30 -23.07 11.18 32.93
N ALA A 31 -22.94 12.06 31.94
CA ALA A 31 -23.51 11.89 30.61
C ALA A 31 -22.43 11.43 29.62
N ALA A 32 -22.76 10.44 28.79
CA ALA A 32 -21.92 10.06 27.67
C ALA A 32 -21.92 11.20 26.64
N GLN A 33 -20.75 11.78 26.37
CA GLN A 33 -20.56 12.77 25.32
C GLN A 33 -19.66 12.20 24.22
N THR A 34 -19.89 12.63 22.98
CA THR A 34 -19.07 12.28 21.83
C THR A 34 -18.50 13.56 21.23
N ALA A 35 -17.20 13.55 20.95
CA ALA A 35 -16.52 14.56 20.17
C ALA A 35 -16.40 14.08 18.73
N GLU A 36 -16.84 14.91 17.79
CA GLU A 36 -16.74 14.66 16.35
C GLU A 36 -15.67 15.58 15.74
N ALA A 37 -14.84 15.05 14.85
CA ALA A 37 -13.91 15.84 14.07
C ALA A 37 -13.82 15.32 12.63
N ARG A 38 -13.59 16.25 11.69
CA ARG A 38 -13.36 15.95 10.28
C ARG A 38 -12.06 16.60 9.83
N TYR A 39 -11.19 15.83 9.21
CA TYR A 39 -9.95 16.35 8.65
C TYR A 39 -9.57 15.61 7.36
N GLY A 40 -8.85 16.29 6.49
CA GLY A 40 -8.30 15.71 5.27
C GLY A 40 -6.79 15.54 5.39
N ALA A 41 -6.26 14.44 4.86
CA ALA A 41 -4.83 14.26 4.67
C ALA A 41 -4.52 14.00 3.19
N ASN A 42 -3.46 14.61 2.71
CA ASN A 42 -2.86 14.25 1.43
C ASN A 42 -1.86 13.12 1.70
N GLN A 43 -1.85 12.12 0.84
CA GLN A 43 -0.94 10.99 0.90
C GLN A 43 -0.16 10.90 -0.39
N PHE A 44 1.14 10.63 -0.24
CA PHE A 44 2.04 10.34 -1.33
C PHE A 44 2.64 8.97 -1.06
N HIS A 45 2.67 8.11 -2.08
CA HIS A 45 3.26 6.79 -1.99
C HIS A 45 4.17 6.55 -3.18
N THR A 46 5.32 5.95 -2.90
CA THR A 46 6.26 5.48 -3.92
C THR A 46 6.45 4.00 -3.71
N TYR A 47 6.30 3.23 -4.77
CA TYR A 47 6.57 1.80 -4.78
C TYR A 47 7.73 1.53 -5.73
N LEU A 48 8.65 0.68 -5.30
CA LEU A 48 9.71 0.14 -6.14
C LEU A 48 9.79 -1.36 -5.93
N GLU A 49 9.71 -2.13 -7.01
CA GLU A 49 9.82 -3.58 -6.99
C GLU A 49 10.77 -4.05 -8.08
N ALA A 50 11.62 -5.00 -7.73
CA ALA A 50 12.43 -5.73 -8.70
C ALA A 50 12.19 -7.22 -8.53
N GLY A 51 12.10 -7.94 -9.65
CA GLY A 51 11.88 -9.37 -9.63
C GLY A 51 12.50 -10.06 -10.83
N THR A 52 12.53 -11.39 -10.74
CA THR A 52 12.98 -12.24 -11.84
C THR A 52 11.95 -13.34 -12.08
N THR A 53 11.56 -13.54 -13.33
CA THR A 53 10.68 -14.64 -13.72
C THR A 53 11.52 -15.84 -14.14
N LEU A 54 11.23 -16.96 -13.49
CA LEU A 54 11.74 -18.29 -13.79
C LEU A 54 10.63 -19.05 -14.50
N GLU A 55 10.93 -19.58 -15.67
CA GLU A 55 10.00 -20.36 -16.49
C GLU A 55 10.45 -21.82 -16.50
N GLY A 56 9.54 -22.72 -16.16
CA GLY A 56 9.66 -24.16 -16.35
C GLY A 56 8.71 -24.66 -17.45
N ALA A 57 8.79 -25.95 -17.79
CA ALA A 57 8.00 -26.52 -18.88
C ALA A 57 6.47 -26.36 -18.72
N HIS A 58 5.97 -26.26 -17.48
CA HIS A 58 4.55 -26.15 -17.16
C HIS A 58 4.24 -25.17 -16.01
N TRP A 59 5.21 -24.34 -15.60
CA TRP A 59 5.05 -23.44 -14.47
C TRP A 59 5.89 -22.18 -14.65
N ASN A 60 5.45 -21.07 -14.05
CA ASN A 60 6.21 -19.83 -13.94
C ASN A 60 6.27 -19.42 -12.47
N ALA A 61 7.43 -18.98 -11.99
CA ALA A 61 7.60 -18.41 -10.65
C ALA A 61 8.34 -17.08 -10.74
N THR A 62 7.84 -16.07 -10.05
CA THR A 62 8.43 -14.73 -10.05
C THR A 62 8.73 -14.28 -8.62
N PRO A 63 9.88 -14.68 -8.03
CA PRO A 63 10.36 -14.05 -6.81
C PRO A 63 10.64 -12.56 -7.05
N TYR A 64 10.23 -11.73 -6.11
CA TYR A 64 10.41 -10.29 -6.15
C TYR A 64 10.76 -9.73 -4.75
N ALA A 65 11.38 -8.57 -4.73
CA ALA A 65 11.60 -7.76 -3.55
C ALA A 65 11.12 -6.33 -3.83
N GLY A 66 10.47 -5.72 -2.84
CA GLY A 66 9.89 -4.38 -2.99
C GLY A 66 10.09 -3.49 -1.77
N LEU A 67 9.99 -2.19 -2.01
CA LEU A 67 10.02 -1.10 -1.04
C LEU A 67 8.77 -0.23 -1.28
N GLN A 68 8.12 0.19 -0.19
CA GLN A 68 7.00 1.13 -0.18
C GLN A 68 7.22 2.24 0.85
#